data_AF-A0AA46PR77-F1
#
_entry.id   AF-A0AA46PR77-F1
#
_cell.length_a   1.000
_cell.length_b   1.000
_cell.length_c   1.000
_cell.angle_alpha   90.00
_cell.angle_beta   90.00
_cell.angle_gamma   90.00
#
_symmetry.space_group_name_H-M   'P 1'
#
loop_
_entity.id
_entity.type
_entity.pdbx_description
1 polymer ?
#
loop_
_entity_poly.entity_id
_entity_poly.type
_entity_poly.pdbx_seq_one_letter_code
_entity_poly.pdbx_strand_id
1 'polypeptide(L)'
;MTFDTALSMEWLNDGQLVQKYAVEVFRDGAWFKVAQAQAIGHMKIDHFPAVTASRVRLNILSSVDAAHIREFQLFNVGAAAAR
;
A
#
# COMPACT_ATOMS: atom_id res chain seq x y z
N MET A 1 -15.72 0.11 0.24
CA MET A 1 -15.20 -1.21 0.69
C MET A 1 -14.53 -1.06 2.04
N THR A 2 -14.59 -2.09 2.88
CA THR A 2 -13.90 -2.14 4.18
C THR A 2 -12.72 -3.11 4.10
N PHE A 3 -11.54 -2.67 4.53
CA PHE A 3 -10.29 -3.44 4.44
C PHE A 3 -9.32 -2.95 5.52
N ASP A 4 -8.34 -3.78 5.86
CA ASP A 4 -7.35 -3.54 6.92
C ASP A 4 -5.92 -3.88 6.50
N THR A 5 -5.76 -4.42 5.29
CA THR A 5 -4.48 -4.90 4.79
C THR A 5 -4.32 -4.52 3.32
N ALA A 6 -3.12 -4.06 2.95
CA ALA A 6 -2.71 -3.84 1.58
C ALA A 6 -1.45 -4.66 1.25
N LEU A 7 -1.43 -5.29 0.07
CA LEU A 7 -0.27 -5.97 -0.47
C LEU A 7 0.19 -5.23 -1.72
N SER A 8 1.49 -4.91 -1.78
CA SER A 8 2.11 -4.29 -2.95
C SER A 8 3.31 -5.11 -3.39
N MET A 9 3.53 -5.23 -4.71
CA MET A 9 4.69 -5.91 -5.28
C MET A 9 5.27 -5.11 -6.44
N GLU A 10 6.59 -4.98 -6.51
CA GLU A 10 7.27 -4.46 -7.68
C GLU A 10 7.50 -5.55 -8.73
N TRP A 11 7.58 -5.15 -9.99
CA TRP A 11 8.01 -6.00 -11.09
C TRP A 11 9.54 -6.11 -11.07
N LEU A 12 10.05 -7.11 -10.35
CA LEU A 12 11.49 -7.23 -10.09
C LEU A 12 12.38 -7.49 -11.31
N ASN A 13 11.83 -7.82 -12.49
CA ASN A 13 12.64 -7.92 -13.70
C ASN A 13 13.27 -6.57 -14.06
N ASP A 14 12.65 -5.46 -13.65
CA ASP A 14 13.16 -4.10 -13.84
C ASP A 14 13.85 -3.56 -12.58
N GLY A 15 14.06 -4.41 -11.58
CA GLY A 15 14.67 -4.08 -10.31
C GLY A 15 13.70 -3.66 -9.20
N GLN A 16 14.27 -3.30 -8.06
CA GLN A 16 13.56 -2.71 -6.93
C GLN A 16 13.84 -1.20 -6.92
N LEU A 17 12.82 -0.41 -7.26
CA LEU A 17 12.98 1.01 -7.59
C LEU A 17 12.31 1.93 -6.57
N VAL A 18 11.24 1.48 -5.89
CA VAL A 18 10.54 2.28 -4.87
C VAL A 18 11.40 2.48 -3.63
N GLN A 19 11.57 3.73 -3.22
CA GLN A 19 12.31 4.13 -2.03
C GLN A 19 11.40 4.59 -0.88
N LYS A 20 10.25 5.19 -1.20
CA LYS A 20 9.22 5.63 -0.25
C LYS A 20 7.85 5.57 -0.90
N TYR A 21 6.85 5.11 -0.16
CA TYR A 21 5.45 5.14 -0.60
C TYR A 21 4.48 5.31 0.58
N ALA A 22 3.23 5.60 0.25
CA ALA A 22 2.11 5.55 1.18
C ALA A 22 0.91 4.83 0.56
N VAL A 23 0.16 4.10 1.38
CA VAL A 23 -1.21 3.67 1.03
C VAL A 23 -2.16 4.70 1.60
N GLU A 24 -3.03 5.23 0.74
CA GLU A 24 -3.91 6.34 1.07
C GLU A 24 -5.36 6.02 0.73
N VAL A 25 -6.26 6.62 1.49
CA VAL A 25 -7.71 6.55 1.27
C VAL A 25 -8.27 7.94 1.12
N PHE A 26 -9.30 8.08 0.27
CA PHE A 26 -10.02 9.34 0.13
C PHE A 26 -11.17 9.40 1.13
N ARG A 27 -11.17 10.40 2.01
CA ARG A 27 -12.24 10.68 2.98
C ARG A 27 -12.44 12.19 3.05
N ASP A 28 -13.69 12.64 3.18
CA ASP A 28 -14.02 14.06 3.42
C ASP A 28 -13.34 15.06 2.46
N GLY A 29 -13.21 14.68 1.19
CA GLY A 29 -12.60 15.55 0.17
C GLY A 29 -11.07 15.54 0.13
N ALA A 30 -10.39 14.76 0.99
CA ALA A 30 -8.93 14.73 1.10
C ALA A 30 -8.36 13.31 1.13
N TRP A 31 -7.07 13.19 0.83
CA TRP A 31 -6.31 11.95 0.92
C TRP A 31 -5.67 11.80 2.31
N PHE A 32 -5.89 10.66 2.96
CA PHE A 32 -5.32 10.32 4.25
C PHE A 32 -4.48 9.05 4.15
N LYS A 33 -3.28 9.07 4.73
CA LYS A 33 -2.39 7.90 4.79
C LYS A 33 -2.92 6.90 5.81
N VAL A 34 -3.04 5.64 5.40
CA VAL A 34 -3.32 4.50 6.29
C VAL A 34 -2.08 3.64 6.52
N ALA A 35 -1.11 3.68 5.61
CA ALA A 35 0.23 3.12 5.80
C ALA A 35 1.29 4.00 5.09
N GLN A 36 2.53 3.95 5.58
CA GLN A 36 3.68 4.56 4.93
C GLN A 36 4.92 3.73 5.23
N ALA A 37 5.71 3.43 4.20
CA ALA A 37 6.97 2.72 4.36
C ALA A 37 8.01 3.15 3.30
N GLN A 38 9.13 2.45 3.28
CA GLN A 38 10.24 2.69 2.36
C GLN A 38 10.13 1.81 1.11
N ALA A 39 10.87 0.71 1.05
CA ALA A 39 10.89 -0.19 -0.10
C ALA A 39 9.65 -1.11 -0.17
N ILE A 40 9.27 -1.51 -1.39
CA ILE A 40 8.28 -2.56 -1.63
C ILE A 40 8.98 -3.88 -1.99
N GLY A 41 9.80 -3.89 -3.05
CA GLY A 41 10.54 -5.06 -3.51
C GLY A 41 9.63 -6.20 -3.96
N HIS A 42 10.04 -7.43 -3.62
CA HIS A 42 9.30 -8.64 -4.01
C HIS A 42 7.84 -8.60 -3.54
N MET A 43 7.61 -8.23 -2.28
CA MET A 43 6.30 -8.17 -1.67
C MET A 43 6.36 -7.37 -0.37
N LYS A 44 5.41 -6.46 -0.20
CA LYS A 44 5.18 -5.77 1.06
C LYS A 44 3.72 -5.86 1.46
N ILE A 45 3.51 -6.23 2.73
CA ILE A 45 2.18 -6.31 3.35
C ILE A 45 2.14 -5.22 4.42
N ASP A 46 1.14 -4.36 4.34
CA ASP A 46 0.84 -3.30 5.30
C ASP A 46 -0.47 -3.62 6.01
N HIS A 47 -0.40 -3.77 7.33
CA HIS A 47 -1.57 -3.88 8.19
C HIS A 47 -1.86 -2.52 8.85
N PHE A 48 -3.12 -2.15 8.90
CA PHE A 48 -3.60 -0.91 9.49
C PHE A 48 -5.01 -1.11 10.07
N PRO A 49 -5.49 -0.20 10.95
CA PRO A 49 -6.86 -0.27 11.43
C PRO A 49 -7.86 -0.32 10.28
N ALA A 50 -8.89 -1.16 10.41
CA ALA A 50 -9.91 -1.33 9.38
C ALA A 50 -10.53 0.02 8.98
N VAL A 51 -10.56 0.26 7.67
CA VAL A 51 -11.06 1.50 7.08
C VAL A 51 -12.11 1.20 6.03
N THR A 52 -13.16 2.00 6.02
CA THR A 52 -14.16 2.01 4.93
C THR A 52 -13.88 3.20 4.01
N ALA A 53 -13.59 2.93 2.73
CA ALA A 53 -13.33 3.96 1.73
C ALA A 53 -13.90 3.58 0.34
N SER A 54 -14.17 4.60 -0.48
CA SER A 54 -14.59 4.44 -1.88
C SER A 54 -13.43 4.58 -2.87
N ARG A 55 -12.31 5.17 -2.45
CA ARG A 55 -11.10 5.32 -3.25
C ARG A 55 -9.89 5.01 -2.40
N VAL A 56 -8.94 4.31 -3.02
CA VAL A 56 -7.67 3.91 -2.43
C VAL A 56 -6.58 4.22 -3.46
N ARG A 57 -5.40 4.60 -2.98
CA ARG A 57 -4.24 4.91 -3.82
C ARG A 57 -2.97 4.36 -3.19
N LEU A 58 -2.15 3.70 -3.99
CA LEU A 58 -0.73 3.53 -3.72
C LEU A 58 -0.01 4.77 -4.25
N ASN A 59 0.56 5.58 -3.36
CA ASN A 59 1.24 6.82 -3.68
C ASN A 59 2.75 6.62 -3.59
N ILE A 60 3.44 6.58 -4.74
CA ILE A 60 4.90 6.49 -4.79
C ILE A 60 5.48 7.87 -4.51
N LEU A 61 6.13 8.01 -3.35
CA LEU A 61 6.67 9.29 -2.86
C LEU A 61 8.10 9.54 -3.34
N SER A 62 8.86 8.46 -3.59
CA SER A 62 10.23 8.50 -4.12
C SER A 62 10.56 7.17 -4.76
N SER A 63 11.22 7.21 -5.91
CA SER A 63 11.77 6.05 -6.61
C SER A 63 13.08 6.43 -7.31
N VAL A 64 13.94 5.43 -7.56
CA VAL A 64 15.20 5.62 -8.30
C VAL A 64 14.94 5.93 -9.77
N ASP A 65 13.88 5.34 -10.32
CA ASP A 65 13.40 5.52 -11.70
C ASP A 65 11.87 5.26 -11.73
N ALA A 66 11.27 5.11 -12.91
CA ALA A 66 9.87 4.72 -13.08
C ALA A 66 9.55 3.41 -12.32
N ALA A 67 8.71 3.51 -11.28
CA ALA A 67 8.32 2.35 -10.50
C ALA A 67 7.32 1.48 -11.28
N HIS A 68 7.62 0.19 -11.42
CA HIS A 68 6.74 -0.79 -12.05
C HIS A 68 6.11 -1.67 -10.97
N ILE A 69 4.81 -1.48 -10.74
CA ILE A 69 4.05 -2.24 -9.76
C ILE A 69 3.39 -3.44 -10.47
N ARG A 70 3.69 -4.64 -9.98
CA ARG A 70 3.11 -5.88 -10.48
C ARG A 70 1.71 -6.11 -9.91
N GLU A 71 1.55 -5.92 -8.60
CA GLU A 71 0.30 -6.14 -7.88
C GLU A 71 0.07 -5.04 -6.85
N PHE A 72 -1.18 -4.62 -6.72
CA PHE A 72 -1.68 -3.82 -5.60
C PHE A 72 -3.06 -4.35 -5.19
N GLN A 73 -3.14 -4.98 -4.03
CA GLN A 73 -4.30 -5.75 -3.58
C GLN A 73 -4.73 -5.32 -2.18
N LEU A 74 -6.03 -5.37 -1.92
CA LEU A 74 -6.64 -4.99 -0.65
C LEU A 74 -7.39 -6.17 -0.05
N PHE A 75 -7.23 -6.37 1.26
CA PHE A 75 -7.83 -7.49 1.99
C PHE A 75 -8.53 -7.01 3.27
N ASN A 76 -9.55 -7.75 3.68
CA ASN A 76 -10.15 -7.68 5.00
C ASN A 76 -9.81 -9.00 5.71
N VAL A 77 -8.71 -9.02 6.46
CA VAL A 77 -8.24 -10.23 7.15
C VAL A 77 -8.72 -10.30 8.60
N GLY A 78 -9.29 -9.21 9.12
CA GLY A 78 -9.67 -9.06 10.51
C GLY A 78 -8.46 -8.79 11.41
N ALA A 79 -8.72 -8.38 12.65
CA ALA A 79 -7.65 -8.33 13.64
C ALA A 79 -7.12 -9.76 13.84
N ALA A 80 -5.86 -9.99 13.47
CA ALA A 80 -5.13 -11.12 14.03
C ALA A 80 -5.22 -10.98 15.56
N ALA A 81 -5.80 -11.96 16.25
CA ALA A 81 -5.71 -12.03 17.69
C ALA A 81 -4.23 -11.81 18.04
N ALA A 82 -3.95 -10.78 18.86
CA ALA A 82 -2.59 -10.46 19.27
C ALA A 82 -1.93 -11.75 19.74
N ARG A 83 -0.88 -12.17 19.04
CA ARG A 83 -0.02 -13.27 19.46
C ARG A 83 1.03 -12.73 20.41
#